data_AF-A0A159ZA68-F1
#
_entry.id   AF-A0A159ZA68-F1
#
_cell.length_a   1.000
_cell.length_b   1.000
_cell.length_c   1.000
_cell.angle_alpha   90.00
_cell.angle_beta   90.00
_cell.angle_gamma   90.00
#
_symmetry.space_group_name_H-M   'P 1'
#
loop_
_entity.id
_entity.type
_entity.pdbx_description
1 polymer ?
#
loop_
_entity_poly.entity_id
_entity_poly.type
_entity_poly.pdbx_seq_one_letter_code
_entity_poly.pdbx_strand_id
1 'polypeptide(L)'
;MRDIAQEAGIEAGSIYYHFQSKDQMLSEVLDLGVRQLYQAVSEIVRSAPTSSEGFRKTFGLLIETHLTYLLTDSDFTSANIRNYPMLSDETRAPHRELRASYAGAWGKFLNDAKRAGHLRSDISTAVIRQFILSAMNWTVEWYDVDKYPVRILAERMSKLILDGMCPHRKADTEGLKLCPATPAKIPDPDSKAAKTRAEILKAAARVLRDNGYKATTLRKIAEEADMKAGSVYYHFNSKEAIVDEVLNAGLRDLLSGVEAAVRKFDARTIITPR
;
A
#
# COMPACT_ATOMS: atom_id res chain seq x y z
N MET A 1 20.34 11.86 14.91
CA MET A 1 20.54 13.22 15.46
C MET A 1 21.83 13.82 14.94
N ARG A 2 23.01 13.24 15.21
CA ARG A 2 24.28 13.73 14.63
C ARG A 2 24.26 13.81 13.10
N ASP A 3 23.86 12.73 12.42
CA ASP A 3 23.79 12.71 10.95
C ASP A 3 22.77 13.73 10.39
N ILE A 4 21.67 13.96 11.12
CA ILE A 4 20.66 14.95 10.74
C ILE A 4 21.22 16.38 10.89
N ALA A 5 22.02 16.63 11.91
CA ALA A 5 22.67 17.93 12.12
C ALA A 5 23.67 18.22 11.00
N GLN A 6 24.46 17.21 10.64
CA GLN A 6 25.40 17.29 9.53
C GLN A 6 24.68 17.61 8.22
N GLU A 7 23.60 16.89 7.90
CA GLU A 7 22.81 17.14 6.69
C GLU A 7 22.16 18.53 6.69
N ALA A 8 21.70 18.99 7.86
CA ALA A 8 21.11 20.33 8.03
C ALA A 8 22.16 21.46 8.10
N GLY A 9 23.47 21.14 8.04
CA GLY A 9 24.55 22.13 8.12
C GLY A 9 24.66 22.84 9.48
N ILE A 10 24.21 22.20 10.56
CA ILE A 10 24.23 22.76 11.92
C ILE A 10 25.02 21.87 12.89
N GLU A 11 25.43 22.45 14.03
CA GLU A 11 26.08 21.68 15.08
C GLU A 11 25.12 20.66 15.72
N ALA A 12 25.64 19.48 16.08
CA ALA A 12 24.85 18.41 16.68
C ALA A 12 24.18 18.81 18.01
N GLY A 13 24.82 19.71 18.77
CA GLY A 13 24.24 20.29 19.99
C GLY A 13 23.03 21.19 19.70
N SER A 14 23.03 21.88 18.55
CA SER A 14 21.99 22.84 18.18
C SER A 14 20.64 22.19 17.93
N ILE A 15 20.62 20.95 17.45
CA ILE A 15 19.37 20.19 17.25
C ILE A 15 18.57 20.04 18.54
N TYR A 16 19.24 19.83 19.68
CA TYR A 16 18.56 19.59 20.95
C TYR A 16 17.85 20.84 21.49
N TYR A 17 18.14 22.04 20.98
CA TYR A 17 17.36 23.24 21.29
C TYR A 17 16.00 23.24 20.59
N HIS A 18 15.88 22.56 19.43
CA HIS A 18 14.65 22.52 18.64
C HIS A 18 13.84 21.25 18.90
N PHE A 19 14.51 20.13 19.12
CA PHE A 19 13.87 18.83 19.28
C PHE A 19 14.41 18.11 20.52
N GLN A 20 13.52 17.77 21.43
CA GLN A 20 13.82 17.03 22.66
C GLN A 20 14.17 15.57 22.37
N SER A 21 13.66 15.01 21.27
CA SER A 21 13.94 13.63 20.88
C SER A 21 13.81 13.41 19.37
N LYS A 22 14.35 12.28 18.91
CA LYS A 22 14.15 11.81 17.54
C LYS A 22 12.67 11.52 17.25
N ASP A 23 11.92 11.08 18.25
CA ASP A 23 10.49 10.76 18.11
C ASP A 23 9.65 12.04 17.96
N GLN A 24 10.02 13.13 18.66
CA GLN A 24 9.39 14.43 18.45
C GLN A 24 9.61 14.91 17.00
N MET A 25 10.85 14.83 16.51
CA MET A 25 11.18 15.21 15.13
C MET A 25 10.41 14.36 14.11
N LEU A 26 10.32 13.04 14.33
CA LEU A 26 9.52 12.14 13.50
C LEU A 26 8.04 12.55 13.51
N SER A 27 7.49 12.84 14.68
CA SER A 27 6.10 13.29 14.83
C SER A 27 5.83 14.55 13.99
N GLU A 28 6.72 15.54 14.03
CA GLU A 28 6.59 16.76 13.24
C GLU A 28 6.71 16.51 11.73
N VAL A 29 7.65 15.67 11.31
CA VAL A 29 7.79 15.25 9.90
C VAL A 29 6.50 14.60 9.39
N LEU A 30 5.91 13.70 10.18
CA LEU A 30 4.67 13.01 9.81
C LEU A 30 3.50 13.98 9.69
N ASP A 31 3.34 14.91 10.64
CA ASP A 31 2.25 15.87 10.62
C ASP A 31 2.36 16.86 9.46
N LEU A 32 3.56 17.39 9.20
CA LEU A 32 3.79 18.32 8.10
C LEU A 32 3.44 17.70 6.75
N GLY A 33 3.83 16.44 6.52
CA GLY A 33 3.55 15.73 5.27
C GLY A 33 2.06 15.60 4.96
N VAL A 34 1.22 15.36 5.97
CA VAL A 34 -0.24 15.25 5.75
C VAL A 34 -0.90 16.63 5.74
N ARG A 35 -0.44 17.56 6.58
CA ARG A 35 -1.09 18.86 6.77
C ARG A 35 -1.08 19.72 5.51
N GLN A 36 0.05 19.81 4.82
CA GLN A 36 0.16 20.61 3.60
C GLN A 36 -0.74 20.06 2.48
N LEU A 37 -0.67 18.74 2.25
CA LEU A 37 -1.50 18.06 1.28
C LEU A 37 -3.00 18.18 1.62
N TYR A 38 -3.35 18.07 2.90
CA TYR A 38 -4.73 18.24 3.37
C TYR A 38 -5.27 19.65 3.12
N GLN A 39 -4.47 20.68 3.36
CA GLN A 39 -4.85 22.07 3.09
C GLN A 39 -5.12 22.29 1.59
N ALA A 40 -4.20 21.85 0.72
CA ALA A 40 -4.36 21.98 -0.72
C ALA A 40 -5.61 21.25 -1.24
N VAL A 41 -5.81 19.99 -0.84
CA VAL A 41 -6.99 19.19 -1.24
C VAL A 41 -8.28 19.78 -0.71
N SER A 42 -8.30 20.25 0.54
CA SER A 42 -9.50 20.85 1.14
C SER A 42 -9.94 22.12 0.40
N GLU A 43 -8.99 22.93 -0.04
CA GLU A 43 -9.26 24.14 -0.80
C GLU A 43 -9.85 23.83 -2.19
N ILE A 44 -9.31 22.81 -2.87
CA ILE A 44 -9.85 22.31 -4.14
C ILE A 44 -11.28 21.79 -3.97
N VAL A 45 -11.54 21.00 -2.93
CA VAL A 45 -12.90 20.47 -2.65
C VAL A 45 -13.88 21.60 -2.32
N ARG A 46 -13.45 22.64 -1.60
CA ARG A 46 -14.28 23.78 -1.20
C ARG A 46 -14.67 24.67 -2.38
N SER A 47 -13.80 24.79 -3.38
CA SER A 47 -14.01 25.60 -4.59
C SER A 47 -14.63 24.83 -5.76
N ALA A 48 -14.90 23.54 -5.59
CA ALA A 48 -15.37 22.66 -6.65
C ALA A 48 -16.79 23.02 -7.17
N PRO A 49 -16.98 23.15 -8.49
CA PRO A 49 -18.31 23.30 -9.07
C PRO A 49 -19.14 22.02 -8.91
N THR A 50 -20.47 22.16 -8.83
CA THR A 50 -21.41 21.03 -8.63
C THR A 50 -21.80 20.31 -9.93
N SER A 51 -21.44 20.86 -11.09
CA SER A 51 -21.74 20.28 -12.40
C SER A 51 -20.95 18.99 -12.65
N SER A 52 -21.41 18.14 -13.58
CA SER A 52 -20.72 16.89 -13.93
C SER A 52 -19.33 17.12 -14.52
N GLU A 53 -19.19 18.14 -15.38
CA GLU A 53 -17.88 18.56 -15.91
C GLU A 53 -16.98 19.11 -14.81
N GLY A 54 -17.56 19.90 -13.88
CA GLY A 54 -16.88 20.40 -12.69
C GLY A 54 -16.33 19.26 -11.84
N PHE A 55 -17.16 18.25 -11.54
CA PHE A 55 -16.75 17.06 -10.80
C PHE A 55 -15.54 16.36 -11.45
N ARG A 56 -15.58 16.10 -12.76
CA ARG A 56 -14.48 15.44 -13.47
C ARG A 56 -13.18 16.25 -13.39
N LYS A 57 -13.26 17.57 -13.60
CA LYS A 57 -12.11 18.48 -13.51
C LYS A 57 -11.55 18.53 -12.09
N THR A 58 -12.40 18.68 -11.07
CA THR A 58 -12.00 18.65 -9.66
C THR A 58 -11.35 17.32 -9.30
N PHE A 59 -11.91 16.19 -9.74
CA PHE A 59 -11.33 14.88 -9.49
C PHE A 59 -9.92 14.76 -10.06
N GLY A 60 -9.72 15.17 -11.32
CA GLY A 60 -8.39 15.18 -11.95
C GLY A 60 -7.39 16.04 -11.16
N LEU A 61 -7.82 17.24 -10.75
CA LEU A 61 -6.98 18.14 -9.94
C LEU A 61 -6.62 17.55 -8.57
N LEU A 62 -7.53 16.82 -7.93
CA LEU A 62 -7.26 16.14 -6.65
C LEU A 62 -6.23 15.02 -6.79
N ILE A 63 -6.33 14.21 -7.85
CA ILE A 63 -5.34 13.16 -8.15
C ILE A 63 -3.98 13.79 -8.45
N GLU A 64 -3.94 14.81 -9.31
CA GLU A 64 -2.70 15.51 -9.66
C GLU A 64 -2.04 16.13 -8.44
N THR A 65 -2.79 16.86 -7.62
CA THR A 65 -2.27 17.47 -6.37
C THR A 65 -1.69 16.41 -5.44
N HIS A 66 -2.39 15.30 -5.24
CA HIS A 66 -1.89 14.23 -4.37
C HIS A 66 -0.59 13.62 -4.90
N LEU A 67 -0.54 13.25 -6.18
CA LEU A 67 0.63 12.63 -6.79
C LEU A 67 1.82 13.58 -6.84
N THR A 68 1.59 14.86 -7.12
CA THR A 68 2.65 15.88 -7.13
C THR A 68 3.26 16.05 -5.74
N TYR A 69 2.46 16.21 -4.69
CA TYR A 69 2.99 16.24 -3.31
C TYR A 69 3.72 14.95 -2.94
N LEU A 70 3.19 13.80 -3.32
CA LEU A 70 3.77 12.50 -2.99
C LEU A 70 5.11 12.23 -3.69
N LEU A 71 5.23 12.62 -4.95
CA LEU A 71 6.33 12.18 -5.82
C LEU A 71 7.37 13.27 -6.08
N THR A 72 7.04 14.56 -5.94
CA THR A 72 7.95 15.66 -6.28
C THR A 72 8.01 16.78 -5.24
N ASP A 73 6.87 17.27 -4.77
CA ASP A 73 6.82 18.58 -4.09
C ASP A 73 6.95 18.49 -2.56
N SER A 74 6.92 17.28 -1.98
CA SER A 74 6.98 17.11 -0.53
C SER A 74 7.64 15.79 -0.10
N ASP A 75 8.93 15.87 0.23
CA ASP A 75 9.66 14.78 0.89
C ASP A 75 8.97 14.31 2.17
N PHE A 76 8.32 15.24 2.89
CA PHE A 76 7.53 14.93 4.08
C PHE A 76 6.32 14.03 3.77
N THR A 77 5.63 14.26 2.64
CA THR A 77 4.51 13.42 2.20
C THR A 77 5.01 12.03 1.83
N SER A 78 6.08 11.95 1.04
CA SER A 78 6.72 10.68 0.66
C SER A 78 7.19 9.88 1.89
N ALA A 79 7.90 10.54 2.81
CA ALA A 79 8.35 9.94 4.05
C ALA A 79 7.18 9.45 4.91
N ASN A 80 6.09 10.23 5.01
CA ASN A 80 4.90 9.81 5.75
C ASN A 80 4.28 8.54 5.16
N ILE A 81 4.06 8.47 3.85
CA ILE A 81 3.44 7.32 3.19
C ILE A 81 4.27 6.05 3.37
N ARG A 82 5.59 6.13 3.19
CA ARG A 82 6.50 4.98 3.30
C ARG A 82 6.67 4.48 4.73
N ASN A 83 6.77 5.39 5.70
CA ASN A 83 7.18 5.01 7.05
C ASN A 83 6.00 4.80 8.01
N TYR A 84 4.90 5.54 7.87
CA TYR A 84 3.78 5.48 8.80
C TYR A 84 3.25 4.05 9.04
N PRO A 85 3.08 3.18 8.01
CA PRO A 85 2.63 1.80 8.24
C PRO A 85 3.60 0.95 9.08
N MET A 86 4.88 1.32 9.14
CA MET A 86 5.93 0.60 9.87
C MET A 86 6.05 1.01 11.34
N LEU A 87 5.34 2.05 11.76
CA LEU A 87 5.39 2.59 13.13
C LEU A 87 4.51 1.78 14.08
N SER A 88 4.84 1.81 15.37
CA SER A 88 4.02 1.23 16.43
C SER A 88 2.67 1.93 16.53
N ASP A 89 1.67 1.28 17.13
CA ASP A 89 0.37 1.92 17.36
C ASP A 89 0.45 3.16 18.23
N GLU A 90 1.32 3.15 19.22
CA GLU A 90 1.58 4.28 20.11
C GLU A 90 2.09 5.49 19.33
N THR A 91 3.10 5.30 18.47
CA THR A 91 3.64 6.38 17.62
C THR A 91 2.63 6.84 16.57
N ARG A 92 1.77 5.94 16.07
CA ARG A 92 0.74 6.31 15.08
C ARG A 92 -0.42 7.09 15.67
N ALA A 93 -0.77 6.84 16.93
CA ALA A 93 -2.00 7.33 17.55
C ALA A 93 -2.19 8.85 17.46
N PRO A 94 -1.19 9.70 17.76
CA PRO A 94 -1.34 11.16 17.67
C PRO A 94 -1.70 11.67 16.27
N HIS A 95 -1.28 10.97 15.23
CA HIS A 95 -1.43 11.40 13.83
C HIS A 95 -2.71 10.88 13.16
N ARG A 96 -3.48 10.01 13.83
CA ARG A 96 -4.66 9.36 13.25
C ARG A 96 -5.72 10.37 12.85
N GLU A 97 -5.93 11.41 13.66
CA GLU A 97 -6.96 12.42 13.41
C GLU A 97 -6.69 13.24 12.13
N LEU A 98 -5.45 13.69 11.93
CA LEU A 98 -5.07 14.43 10.73
C LEU A 98 -5.22 13.58 9.46
N ARG A 99 -4.80 12.31 9.52
CA ARG A 99 -5.02 11.35 8.42
C ARG A 99 -6.49 11.06 8.17
N ALA A 100 -7.30 10.93 9.22
CA ALA A 100 -8.74 10.77 9.11
C ALA A 100 -9.39 12.01 8.47
N SER A 101 -8.91 13.21 8.79
CA SER A 101 -9.37 14.47 8.17
C SER A 101 -9.08 14.50 6.67
N TYR A 102 -7.88 14.08 6.26
CA TYR A 102 -7.53 13.95 4.85
C TYR A 102 -8.46 12.96 4.10
N ALA A 103 -8.66 11.77 4.68
CA ALA A 103 -9.60 10.80 4.13
C ALA A 103 -11.05 11.31 4.17
N GLY A 104 -11.39 12.17 5.13
CA GLY A 104 -12.69 12.82 5.27
C GLY A 104 -12.99 13.78 4.13
N ALA A 105 -12.01 14.60 3.71
CA ALA A 105 -12.17 15.52 2.57
C ALA A 105 -12.51 14.77 1.27
N TRP A 106 -11.78 13.69 0.97
CA TRP A 106 -12.08 12.79 -0.15
C TRP A 106 -13.46 12.13 0.00
N GLY A 107 -13.78 11.65 1.20
CA GLY A 107 -15.06 11.01 1.49
C GLY A 107 -16.24 11.95 1.23
N LYS A 108 -16.14 13.20 1.69
CA LYS A 108 -17.15 14.24 1.45
C LYS A 108 -17.32 14.50 -0.05
N PHE A 109 -16.23 14.75 -0.77
CA PHE A 109 -16.26 14.99 -2.22
C PHE A 109 -16.95 13.85 -3.00
N LEU A 110 -16.59 12.61 -2.72
CA LEU A 110 -17.18 11.43 -3.38
C LEU A 110 -18.65 11.21 -2.99
N ASN A 111 -19.01 11.46 -1.73
CA ASN A 111 -20.40 11.40 -1.29
C ASN A 111 -21.26 12.48 -1.95
N ASP A 112 -20.74 13.70 -2.09
CA ASP A 112 -21.42 14.81 -2.76
C ASP A 112 -21.65 14.46 -4.24
N ALA A 113 -20.64 13.91 -4.91
CA ALA A 113 -20.74 13.42 -6.29
C ALA A 113 -21.75 12.28 -6.45
N LYS A 114 -21.79 11.30 -5.52
CA LYS A 114 -22.78 10.22 -5.54
C LYS A 114 -24.21 10.76 -5.41
N ARG A 115 -24.45 11.69 -4.47
CA ARG A 115 -25.77 12.31 -4.28
C ARG A 115 -26.21 13.13 -5.50
N ALA A 116 -25.27 13.75 -6.20
CA ALA A 116 -25.52 14.48 -7.44
C ALA A 116 -25.70 13.58 -8.69
N GLY A 117 -25.60 12.25 -8.54
CA GLY A 117 -25.77 11.29 -9.64
C GLY A 117 -24.55 11.16 -10.57
N HIS A 118 -23.39 11.71 -10.18
CA HIS A 118 -22.17 11.65 -11.00
C HIS A 118 -21.47 10.29 -10.92
N LEU A 119 -21.73 9.50 -9.88
CA LEU A 119 -21.17 8.16 -9.68
C LEU A 119 -22.20 7.07 -9.94
N ARG A 120 -21.75 5.90 -10.40
CA ARG A 120 -22.62 4.71 -10.50
C ARG A 120 -23.19 4.35 -9.12
N SER A 121 -24.44 3.90 -9.10
CA SER A 121 -25.20 3.68 -7.85
C SER A 121 -24.64 2.53 -6.98
N ASP A 122 -24.04 1.53 -7.62
CA ASP A 122 -23.43 0.34 -7.02
C ASP A 122 -22.10 0.64 -6.29
N ILE A 123 -21.49 1.79 -6.52
CA ILE A 123 -20.19 2.14 -5.94
C ILE A 123 -20.34 2.55 -4.47
N SER A 124 -19.63 1.86 -3.58
CA SER A 124 -19.41 2.32 -2.22
C SER A 124 -18.34 3.41 -2.20
N THR A 125 -18.71 4.62 -1.76
CA THR A 125 -17.79 5.77 -1.65
C THR A 125 -16.65 5.52 -0.66
N ALA A 126 -16.91 4.73 0.39
CA ALA A 126 -15.88 4.35 1.36
C ALA A 126 -14.82 3.42 0.75
N VAL A 127 -15.25 2.41 -0.02
CA VAL A 127 -14.36 1.43 -0.67
C VAL A 127 -13.58 2.09 -1.79
N ILE A 128 -14.25 2.86 -2.65
CA ILE A 128 -13.57 3.50 -3.79
C ILE A 128 -12.57 4.56 -3.35
N ARG A 129 -12.85 5.28 -2.24
CA ARG A 129 -11.86 6.17 -1.61
C ARG A 129 -10.60 5.42 -1.22
N GLN A 130 -10.74 4.27 -0.54
CA GLN A 130 -9.58 3.46 -0.14
C GLN A 130 -8.80 2.99 -1.37
N PHE A 131 -9.51 2.50 -2.40
CA PHE A 131 -8.89 2.11 -3.67
C PHE A 131 -8.09 3.25 -4.30
N ILE A 132 -8.67 4.44 -4.44
CA ILE A 132 -8.02 5.62 -5.03
C ILE A 132 -6.76 6.00 -4.24
N LEU A 133 -6.88 6.14 -2.92
CA LEU A 133 -5.76 6.52 -2.06
C LEU A 133 -4.65 5.46 -2.07
N SER A 134 -5.00 4.18 -2.02
CA SER A 134 -4.02 3.08 -2.12
C SER A 134 -3.31 3.07 -3.47
N ALA A 135 -4.04 3.27 -4.58
CA ALA A 135 -3.48 3.30 -5.91
C ALA A 135 -2.48 4.45 -6.07
N MET A 136 -2.79 5.64 -5.55
CA MET A 136 -1.87 6.78 -5.57
C MET A 136 -0.68 6.55 -4.64
N ASN A 137 -0.91 6.16 -3.39
CA ASN A 137 0.16 5.99 -2.40
C ASN A 137 1.25 5.00 -2.86
N TRP A 138 0.86 3.91 -3.52
CA TRP A 138 1.81 2.90 -3.97
C TRP A 138 2.72 3.37 -5.12
N THR A 139 2.37 4.46 -5.82
CA THR A 139 3.20 5.02 -6.90
C THR A 139 4.60 5.40 -6.44
N VAL A 140 4.75 5.74 -5.15
CA VAL A 140 6.05 6.07 -4.55
C VAL A 140 7.07 4.92 -4.64
N GLU A 141 6.62 3.67 -4.80
CA GLU A 141 7.51 2.50 -4.84
C GLU A 141 8.00 2.16 -6.25
N TRP A 142 7.32 2.60 -7.31
CA TRP A 142 7.59 2.11 -8.67
C TRP A 142 7.59 3.18 -9.76
N TYR A 143 7.07 4.38 -9.50
CA TYR A 143 7.00 5.42 -10.52
C TYR A 143 8.30 6.20 -10.61
N ASP A 144 8.84 6.29 -11.83
CA ASP A 144 10.08 6.99 -12.14
C ASP A 144 9.77 8.40 -12.67
N VAL A 145 9.92 9.40 -11.79
CA VAL A 145 9.63 10.81 -12.10
C VAL A 145 10.68 11.46 -13.01
N ASP A 146 11.91 10.95 -13.03
CA ASP A 146 12.98 11.45 -13.91
C ASP A 146 12.70 11.05 -15.36
N LYS A 147 12.08 9.89 -15.56
CA LYS A 147 11.71 9.39 -16.88
C LYS A 147 10.34 9.88 -17.35
N TYR A 148 9.37 10.03 -16.45
CA TYR A 148 8.00 10.38 -16.81
C TYR A 148 7.39 11.43 -15.86
N PRO A 149 6.89 12.56 -16.38
CA PRO A 149 6.36 13.62 -15.53
C PRO A 149 5.04 13.21 -14.86
N VAL A 150 4.85 13.62 -13.60
CA VAL A 150 3.70 13.26 -12.75
C VAL A 150 2.35 13.53 -13.41
N ARG A 151 2.21 14.66 -14.13
CA ARG A 151 0.97 15.02 -14.86
C ARG A 151 0.46 13.92 -15.79
N ILE A 152 1.35 13.12 -16.38
CA ILE A 152 0.97 12.03 -17.30
C ILE A 152 0.34 10.88 -16.53
N LEU A 153 0.92 10.53 -15.37
CA LEU A 153 0.35 9.53 -14.48
C LEU A 153 -1.00 10.00 -13.93
N ALA A 154 -1.08 11.24 -13.46
CA ALA A 154 -2.29 11.83 -12.92
C ALA A 154 -3.44 11.79 -13.93
N GLU A 155 -3.21 12.22 -15.17
CA GLU A 155 -4.20 12.21 -16.25
C GLU A 155 -4.68 10.78 -16.55
N ARG A 156 -3.76 9.81 -16.65
CA ARG A 156 -4.09 8.40 -16.95
C ARG A 156 -4.87 7.74 -15.81
N MET A 157 -4.43 7.91 -14.57
CA MET A 157 -5.12 7.38 -13.39
C MET A 157 -6.51 8.02 -13.26
N SER A 158 -6.61 9.34 -13.47
CA SER A 158 -7.88 10.06 -13.41
C SER A 158 -8.88 9.53 -14.45
N LYS A 159 -8.46 9.38 -15.71
CA LYS A 159 -9.31 8.83 -16.77
C LYS A 159 -9.76 7.40 -16.45
N LEU A 160 -8.82 6.51 -16.14
CA LEU A 160 -9.11 5.10 -15.84
C LEU A 160 -10.13 4.96 -14.70
N ILE A 161 -9.92 5.71 -13.61
CA ILE A 161 -10.76 5.63 -12.44
C ILE A 161 -12.12 6.31 -12.70
N LEU A 162 -12.15 7.50 -13.30
CA LEU A 162 -13.39 8.22 -13.60
C LEU A 162 -14.28 7.43 -14.55
N ASP A 163 -13.73 6.85 -15.61
CA ASP A 163 -14.50 6.10 -16.60
C ASP A 163 -15.05 4.80 -16.01
N GLY A 164 -14.35 4.19 -15.05
CA GLY A 164 -14.86 3.05 -14.28
C GLY A 164 -15.87 3.44 -13.19
N MET A 165 -15.85 4.69 -12.68
CA MET A 165 -16.72 5.14 -11.59
C MET A 165 -17.99 5.86 -12.05
N CYS A 166 -17.95 6.47 -13.22
CA CYS A 166 -19.04 7.25 -13.77
C CYS A 166 -19.99 6.36 -14.60
N PRO A 167 -21.25 6.77 -14.81
CA PRO A 167 -22.19 6.04 -15.65
C PRO A 167 -21.74 5.99 -17.13
N HIS A 168 -21.01 4.93 -17.52
CA HIS A 168 -20.77 4.57 -18.93
C HIS A 168 -20.58 3.06 -19.11
N ARG A 169 -21.36 2.47 -20.03
CA ARG A 169 -21.48 1.06 -20.50
C ARG A 169 -21.33 -0.11 -19.50
N LYS A 170 -22.37 -0.96 -19.53
CA LYS A 170 -22.51 -2.26 -18.86
C LYS A 170 -21.52 -3.29 -19.44
N ALA A 171 -20.38 -3.49 -18.80
CA ALA A 171 -19.70 -4.79 -18.82
C ALA A 171 -19.71 -5.28 -17.38
N ASP A 172 -20.69 -6.11 -17.04
CA ASP A 172 -20.74 -6.76 -15.73
C ASP A 172 -19.72 -7.91 -15.74
N THR A 173 -18.77 -7.89 -14.81
CA THR A 173 -17.81 -8.98 -14.63
C THR A 173 -18.35 -10.06 -13.67
N GLU A 174 -19.56 -9.85 -13.14
CA GLU A 174 -20.30 -10.69 -12.18
C GLU A 174 -19.54 -11.04 -10.90
N GLY A 175 -18.35 -10.46 -10.68
CA GLY A 175 -17.46 -10.77 -9.57
C GLY A 175 -17.11 -12.25 -9.52
N LEU A 176 -16.06 -12.67 -10.23
CA LEU A 176 -15.61 -14.06 -10.21
C LEU A 176 -15.30 -14.50 -8.76
N LYS A 177 -16.08 -15.44 -8.22
CA LYS A 177 -15.72 -16.15 -6.99
C LYS A 177 -14.47 -16.98 -7.26
N LEU A 178 -13.31 -16.44 -6.88
CA LEU A 178 -12.08 -17.22 -6.81
C LEU A 178 -12.29 -18.33 -5.78
N CYS A 179 -12.03 -19.59 -6.16
CA CYS A 179 -11.81 -20.62 -5.16
C CYS A 179 -10.68 -20.15 -4.23
N PRO A 180 -10.76 -20.41 -2.92
CA PRO A 180 -9.68 -20.05 -2.00
C PRO A 180 -8.36 -20.55 -2.57
N ALA A 181 -7.37 -19.65 -2.63
CA ALA A 181 -6.05 -19.98 -3.12
C ALA A 181 -5.56 -21.23 -2.39
N THR A 182 -5.05 -22.22 -3.14
CA THR A 182 -4.42 -23.38 -2.50
C THR A 182 -3.21 -22.84 -1.74
N PRO A 183 -3.03 -23.17 -0.45
CA PRO A 183 -1.89 -22.71 0.31
C PRO A 183 -0.59 -22.98 -0.43
N ALA A 184 0.36 -22.05 -0.32
CA ALA A 184 1.70 -22.17 -0.84
C ALA A 184 2.24 -23.61 -0.67
N LYS A 185 2.42 -24.34 -1.76
CA LYS A 185 2.92 -25.72 -1.71
C LYS A 185 4.42 -25.65 -1.82
N ILE A 186 5.07 -25.65 -0.67
CA ILE A 186 6.48 -26.08 -0.59
C ILE A 186 6.49 -27.52 -1.14
N PRO A 187 7.35 -27.86 -2.12
CA PRO A 187 7.42 -29.19 -2.71
C PRO A 187 7.42 -30.27 -1.61
N ASP A 188 6.63 -31.35 -1.77
CA ASP A 188 6.60 -32.42 -0.74
C ASP A 188 8.02 -32.93 -0.55
N PRO A 189 8.61 -32.75 0.63
CA PRO A 189 10.04 -32.91 0.71
C PRO A 189 10.37 -34.39 0.88
N ASP A 190 11.17 -34.92 -0.06
CA ASP A 190 11.61 -36.32 -0.10
C ASP A 190 12.37 -36.79 1.16
N SER A 191 12.69 -35.87 2.08
CA SER A 191 13.37 -36.15 3.35
C SER A 191 12.71 -35.47 4.55
N LYS A 192 12.88 -36.07 5.74
CA LYS A 192 12.48 -35.50 7.03
C LYS A 192 13.06 -34.09 7.24
N ALA A 193 14.31 -33.88 6.83
CA ALA A 193 14.97 -32.57 6.93
C ALA A 193 14.24 -31.51 6.11
N ALA A 194 13.77 -31.86 4.92
CA ALA A 194 13.11 -30.92 4.06
C ALA A 194 11.63 -30.68 4.48
N LYS A 195 10.97 -31.64 5.15
CA LYS A 195 9.68 -31.43 5.85
C LYS A 195 9.80 -30.42 6.98
N THR A 196 10.80 -30.59 7.83
CA THR A 196 11.11 -29.61 8.88
C THR A 196 11.37 -28.22 8.30
N ARG A 197 12.14 -28.16 7.21
CA ARG A 197 12.44 -26.91 6.51
C ARG A 197 11.18 -26.23 5.96
N ALA A 198 10.22 -27.00 5.44
CA ALA A 198 8.95 -26.49 4.96
C ALA A 198 8.09 -25.89 6.09
N GLU A 199 8.03 -26.55 7.25
CA GLU A 199 7.31 -26.02 8.42
C GLU A 199 7.93 -24.72 8.95
N ILE A 200 9.26 -24.61 8.96
CA ILE A 200 9.96 -23.36 9.30
C ILE A 200 9.55 -22.23 8.36
N LEU A 201 9.47 -22.47 7.04
CA LEU A 201 9.06 -21.45 6.07
C LEU A 201 7.60 -21.04 6.25
N LYS A 202 6.68 -21.98 6.55
CA LYS A 202 5.28 -21.66 6.85
C LYS A 202 5.15 -20.80 8.11
N ALA A 203 5.86 -21.16 9.18
CA ALA A 203 5.91 -20.40 10.42
C ALA A 203 6.47 -18.99 10.17
N ALA A 204 7.58 -18.90 9.42
CA ALA A 204 8.18 -17.62 9.06
C ALA A 204 7.22 -16.73 8.25
N ALA A 205 6.48 -17.30 7.28
CA ALA A 205 5.49 -16.55 6.52
C ALA A 205 4.39 -15.95 7.42
N ARG A 206 3.93 -16.68 8.45
CA ARG A 206 2.95 -16.19 9.42
C ARG A 206 3.51 -15.07 10.30
N VAL A 207 4.70 -15.28 10.87
CA VAL A 207 5.38 -14.26 11.69
C VAL A 207 5.64 -13.00 10.86
N LEU A 208 6.06 -13.13 9.60
CA LEU A 208 6.25 -11.99 8.70
C LEU A 208 4.95 -11.25 8.40
N ARG A 209 3.86 -11.98 8.14
CA ARG A 209 2.53 -11.40 7.91
C ARG A 209 2.05 -10.61 9.12
N ASP A 210 2.21 -11.16 10.32
CA ASP A 210 1.60 -10.62 11.54
C ASP A 210 2.48 -9.57 12.25
N ASN A 211 3.81 -9.64 12.08
CA ASN A 211 4.75 -8.76 12.76
C ASN A 211 5.59 -7.89 11.82
N GLY A 212 5.61 -8.19 10.52
CA GLY A 212 6.50 -7.53 9.57
C GLY A 212 7.98 -7.94 9.72
N TYR A 213 8.80 -7.50 8.78
CA TYR A 213 10.21 -7.93 8.67
C TYR A 213 11.08 -7.53 9.87
N LYS A 214 10.98 -6.28 10.35
CA LYS A 214 11.84 -5.76 11.42
C LYS A 214 11.61 -6.48 12.75
N ALA A 215 10.36 -6.80 13.08
CA ALA A 215 10.01 -7.46 14.33
C ALA A 215 10.08 -9.00 14.28
N THR A 216 10.41 -9.56 13.12
CA THR A 216 10.62 -11.00 12.92
C THR A 216 12.02 -11.40 13.41
N THR A 217 12.10 -12.48 14.20
CA THR A 217 13.37 -13.06 14.68
C THR A 217 13.35 -14.58 14.51
N LEU A 218 14.53 -15.20 14.39
CA LEU A 218 14.65 -16.66 14.32
C LEU A 218 14.02 -17.35 15.55
N ARG A 219 14.04 -16.69 16.71
CA ARG A 219 13.39 -17.20 17.92
C ARG A 219 11.87 -17.22 17.79
N LYS A 220 11.26 -16.13 17.31
CA LYS A 220 9.81 -16.09 17.06
C LYS A 220 9.38 -17.10 16.00
N ILE A 221 10.19 -17.30 14.97
CA ILE A 221 9.93 -18.32 13.95
C ILE A 221 9.97 -19.72 14.56
N ALA A 222 10.94 -20.00 15.43
CA ALA A 222 11.02 -21.27 16.14
C ALA A 222 9.83 -21.49 17.07
N GLU A 223 9.41 -20.44 17.81
CA GLU A 223 8.22 -20.45 18.66
C GLU A 223 6.94 -20.74 17.83
N GLU A 224 6.73 -20.05 16.70
CA GLU A 224 5.58 -20.29 15.81
C GLU A 224 5.62 -21.69 15.16
N ALA A 225 6.80 -22.24 14.92
CA ALA A 225 6.97 -23.58 14.37
C ALA A 225 6.84 -24.70 15.42
N ASP A 226 6.65 -24.37 16.71
CA ASP A 226 6.74 -25.30 17.84
C ASP A 226 8.08 -26.07 17.85
N MET A 227 9.18 -25.33 17.67
CA MET A 227 10.53 -25.87 17.53
C MET A 227 11.53 -25.20 18.47
N LYS A 228 12.62 -25.91 18.78
CA LYS A 228 13.78 -25.30 19.44
C LYS A 228 14.51 -24.37 18.46
N ALA A 229 14.98 -23.21 18.94
CA ALA A 229 15.72 -22.25 18.11
C ALA A 229 16.91 -22.90 17.37
N GLY A 230 17.66 -23.79 18.03
CA GLY A 230 18.78 -24.53 17.42
C GLY A 230 18.39 -25.37 16.19
N SER A 231 17.15 -25.85 16.14
CA SER A 231 16.64 -26.59 14.98
C SER A 231 16.40 -25.68 13.77
N VAL A 232 16.06 -24.41 13.98
CA VAL A 232 15.93 -23.43 12.88
C VAL A 232 17.32 -23.08 12.33
N TYR A 233 18.31 -22.85 13.21
CA TYR A 233 19.69 -22.57 12.82
C TYR A 233 20.35 -23.70 12.02
N TYR A 234 19.90 -24.95 12.22
CA TYR A 234 20.38 -26.08 11.42
C TYR A 234 19.97 -26.00 9.94
N HIS A 235 18.80 -25.40 9.66
CA HIS A 235 18.25 -25.34 8.30
C HIS A 235 18.52 -24.02 7.58
N PHE A 236 18.76 -22.94 8.33
CA PHE A 236 18.92 -21.61 7.79
C PHE A 236 20.03 -20.83 8.50
N ASN A 237 20.90 -20.22 7.71
CA ASN A 237 22.06 -19.48 8.22
C ASN A 237 21.69 -18.09 8.77
N SER A 238 20.56 -17.52 8.34
CA SER A 238 20.12 -16.20 8.76
C SER A 238 18.61 -16.01 8.60
N LYS A 239 18.08 -14.94 9.20
CA LYS A 239 16.70 -14.51 9.00
C LYS A 239 16.46 -14.11 7.55
N GLU A 240 17.44 -13.45 6.95
CA GLU A 240 17.41 -12.97 5.57
C GLU A 240 17.25 -14.14 4.59
N ALA A 241 18.00 -15.23 4.79
CA ALA A 241 17.88 -16.43 3.96
C ALA A 241 16.48 -17.08 4.04
N ILE A 242 15.85 -17.07 5.23
CA ILE A 242 14.46 -17.53 5.38
C ILE A 242 13.51 -16.60 4.62
N VAL A 243 13.68 -15.29 4.79
CA VAL A 243 12.80 -14.28 4.18
C VAL A 243 12.87 -14.35 2.66
N ASP A 244 14.06 -14.40 2.08
CA ASP A 244 14.26 -14.53 0.63
C ASP A 244 13.52 -15.74 0.08
N GLU A 245 13.60 -16.87 0.78
CA GLU A 245 12.91 -18.07 0.34
C GLU A 245 11.39 -18.00 0.52
N VAL A 246 10.89 -17.43 1.62
CA VAL A 246 9.47 -17.19 1.82
C VAL A 246 8.90 -16.32 0.70
N LEU A 247 9.59 -15.23 0.34
CA LEU A 247 9.18 -14.34 -0.75
C LEU A 247 9.16 -15.06 -2.10
N ASN A 248 10.22 -15.82 -2.41
CA ASN A 248 10.31 -16.58 -3.65
C ASN A 248 9.28 -17.73 -3.74
N ALA A 249 8.96 -18.39 -2.62
CA ALA A 249 7.90 -19.39 -2.56
C ALA A 249 6.55 -18.74 -2.87
N GLY A 250 6.21 -17.65 -2.16
CA GLY A 250 4.95 -16.92 -2.38
C GLY A 250 4.77 -16.45 -3.82
N LEU A 251 5.83 -15.94 -4.46
CA LEU A 251 5.78 -15.52 -5.86
C LEU A 251 5.56 -16.71 -6.83
N ARG A 252 6.23 -17.84 -6.61
CA ARG A 252 6.05 -19.06 -7.43
C ARG A 252 4.63 -19.62 -7.31
N ASP A 253 4.06 -19.59 -6.11
CA ASP A 253 2.68 -20.03 -5.88
C ASP A 253 1.67 -19.10 -6.54
N LEU A 254 1.88 -17.78 -6.45
CA LEU A 254 1.06 -16.79 -7.15
C LEU A 254 1.08 -17.05 -8.66
N LEU A 255 2.27 -17.23 -9.25
CA LEU A 255 2.43 -17.51 -10.67
C LEU A 255 1.70 -18.80 -11.06
N SER A 256 1.94 -19.89 -10.33
CA SER A 256 1.31 -21.19 -10.59
C SER A 256 -0.22 -21.12 -10.51
N GLY A 257 -0.75 -20.37 -9.53
CA GLY A 257 -2.18 -20.15 -9.34
C GLY A 257 -2.80 -19.33 -10.48
N VAL A 258 -2.14 -18.25 -10.90
CA VAL A 258 -2.57 -17.43 -12.04
C VAL A 258 -2.55 -18.26 -13.32
N GLU A 259 -1.48 -18.99 -13.61
CA GLU A 259 -1.40 -19.86 -14.78
C GLU A 259 -2.50 -20.93 -14.79
N ALA A 260 -2.78 -21.56 -13.64
CA ALA A 260 -3.85 -22.54 -13.54
C ALA A 260 -5.24 -21.91 -13.77
N ALA A 261 -5.46 -20.68 -13.29
CA ALA A 261 -6.70 -19.94 -13.54
C ALA A 261 -6.84 -19.57 -15.02
N VAL A 262 -5.76 -19.11 -15.67
CA VAL A 262 -5.73 -18.81 -17.12
C VAL A 262 -6.02 -20.08 -17.93
N ARG A 263 -5.35 -21.20 -17.66
CA ARG A 263 -5.61 -22.48 -18.34
C ARG A 263 -7.07 -22.93 -18.21
N LYS A 264 -7.69 -22.74 -17.04
CA LYS A 264 -9.13 -23.05 -16.82
C LYS A 264 -10.05 -22.10 -17.58
N PHE A 265 -9.67 -20.83 -17.70
CA PHE A 265 -10.41 -19.83 -18.47
C PHE A 265 -10.36 -20.14 -19.97
N ASP A 266 -9.19 -20.45 -20.52
CA ASP A 266 -9.01 -20.84 -21.92
C ASP A 266 -9.79 -22.12 -22.23
N ALA A 267 -9.75 -23.11 -21.33
CA ALA A 267 -10.53 -24.35 -21.50
C ALA A 267 -12.05 -24.14 -21.53
N ARG A 268 -12.58 -23.13 -20.81
CA ARG A 268 -14.00 -22.75 -20.87
C ARG A 268 -14.35 -21.97 -22.14
N THR A 269 -13.37 -21.29 -22.75
CA THR A 269 -13.56 -20.51 -23.98
C THR A 269 -13.46 -21.38 -25.24
N ILE A 270 -12.80 -22.54 -25.16
CA ILE A 270 -12.65 -23.51 -26.27
C ILE A 270 -13.88 -24.43 -26.43
N ILE A 271 -14.76 -24.56 -25.43
CA ILE A 271 -16.00 -25.34 -25.52
C ILE A 271 -17.18 -24.43 -25.86
N THR A 272 -17.14 -23.84 -27.06
CA THR A 272 -18.36 -23.49 -27.80
C THR A 272 -18.14 -23.88 -29.25
N PRO A 273 -18.49 -25.13 -29.65
CA PRO A 273 -18.71 -25.44 -31.04
C PRO A 273 -19.96 -24.67 -31.52
N ARG A 274 -19.85 -24.15 -32.74
CA ARG A 274 -20.89 -23.41 -33.48
C ARG A 274 -22.27 -24.09 -33.47
#